data_AF-X0T423-F1
#
_entry.id   AF-X0T423-F1
#
_cell.length_a   1.000
_cell.length_b   1.000
_cell.length_c   1.000
_cell.angle_alpha   90.00
_cell.angle_beta   90.00
_cell.angle_gamma   90.00
#
_symmetry.space_group_name_H-M   'P 1'
#
loop_
_entity.id
_entity.type
_entity.pdbx_description
1 polymer ?
#
loop_
_entity_poly.entity_id
_entity_poly.type
_entity_poly.pdbx_seq_one_letter_code
_entity_poly.pdbx_strand_id
1 'polypeptide(L)' 'MILIIDANQAIHRSFHRMELSFNEQDTEVIFGVLNHIYKLVNKFKPENIIFCWDSKRNKRKEIN' A
#
# COMPACT_ATOMS: atom_id res chain seq x y z
N MET A 1 5.02 -14.60 12.72
CA MET A 1 5.62 -13.34 12.20
C MET A 1 4.54 -12.41 11.67
N ILE A 2 4.68 -11.10 11.91
CA ILE A 2 3.73 -10.06 11.45
C ILE A 2 4.38 -9.22 10.35
N LEU A 3 3.66 -9.03 9.25
CA LEU A 3 4.03 -8.09 8.20
C LEU A 3 3.24 -6.79 8.38
N ILE A 4 3.94 -5.68 8.61
CA ILE A 4 3.34 -4.35 8.74
C ILE A 4 3.64 -3.56 7.47
N ILE A 5 2.59 -3.03 6.83
CA ILE A 5 2.69 -2.32 5.55
C ILE A 5 2.18 -0.89 5.72
N ASP A 6 2.99 0.08 5.30
CA ASP A 6 2.54 1.46 5.07
C ASP A 6 1.70 1.50 3.78
N ALA A 7 0.38 1.60 3.93
CA ALA A 7 -0.56 1.52 2.81
C ALA A 7 -0.50 2.78 1.93
N ASN A 8 -0.32 3.96 2.55
CA ASN A 8 -0.22 5.23 1.84
C ASN A 8 0.98 5.21 0.90
N GLN A 9 2.16 4.79 1.38
CA GLN A 9 3.34 4.68 0.54
C GLN A 9 3.17 3.62 -0.55
N ALA A 10 2.58 2.47 -0.25
CA ALA A 10 2.36 1.41 -1.23
C ALA A 10 1.46 1.87 -2.40
N ILE A 11 0.43 2.66 -2.11
CA ILE A 11 -0.44 3.28 -3.10
C ILE A 11 0.33 4.31 -3.93
N HIS A 12 1.00 5.27 -3.29
CA HIS A 12 1.78 6.30 -3.99
C HIS A 12 2.83 5.68 -4.92
N ARG A 13 3.55 4.66 -4.45
CA ARG A 13 4.52 3.93 -5.25
C ARG A 13 3.86 3.24 -6.45
N SER A 14 2.67 2.66 -6.27
CA SER A 14 1.98 1.93 -7.33
C SER A 14 1.46 2.89 -8.41
N PHE A 15 0.89 4.02 -7.99
CA PHE A 15 0.42 5.09 -8.87
C PHE A 15 1.54 5.64 -9.77
N HIS A 16 2.73 5.89 -9.24
CA HIS A 16 3.83 6.47 -10.00
C HIS A 16 4.69 5.46 -10.80
N ARG A 17 4.38 4.17 -10.75
CA ARG A 17 5.23 3.13 -11.33
C ARG A 17 4.68 2.52 -12.60
N MET A 18 3.35 2.52 -12.78
CA MET A 18 2.68 1.78 -13.85
C MET A 18 1.53 2.62 -14.38
N GLU A 19 1.21 2.45 -15.66
CA GLU A 19 0.00 3.00 -16.29
C GLU A 19 -0.77 1.79 -16.84
N LEU A 20 -1.88 1.43 -16.20
CA LEU A 20 -2.65 0.22 -16.51
C LEU A 20 -4.13 0.54 -16.41
N SER A 21 -4.88 0.33 -17.49
CA SER A 21 -6.32 0.49 -17.49
C SER A 21 -7.04 -0.77 -17.98
N PHE A 22 -8.30 -0.92 -17.55
CA PHE A 22 -9.20 -1.96 -18.03
C PHE A 22 -10.61 -1.37 -18.18
N ASN A 23 -11.21 -1.53 -19.37
CA ASN A 23 -12.50 -0.91 -19.71
C ASN A 23 -12.53 0.60 -19.39
N GLU A 24 -11.49 1.33 -19.81
CA GLU A 24 -11.35 2.78 -19.60
C GLU A 24 -11.26 3.22 -18.12
N GLN A 25 -11.10 2.27 -17.20
CA GLN A 25 -10.87 2.56 -15.78
C GLN A 25 -9.42 2.30 -15.42
N ASP A 26 -8.83 3.24 -14.70
CA ASP A 26 -7.48 3.12 -14.15
C ASP A 26 -7.43 2.03 -13.08
N THR A 27 -6.47 1.12 -13.23
CA THR A 27 -6.31 -0.09 -12.38
C THR A 27 -4.91 -0.24 -11.82
N GLU A 28 -3.97 0.62 -12.21
CA GLU A 28 -2.56 0.53 -11.89
C GLU A 28 -2.30 0.51 -10.38
N VAL A 29 -3.03 1.32 -9.62
CA VAL A 29 -2.86 1.39 -8.17
C VAL A 29 -3.28 0.08 -7.52
N ILE A 30 -4.47 -0.42 -7.84
CA ILE A 30 -5.02 -1.64 -7.24
C ILE A 30 -4.13 -2.83 -7.60
N PHE A 31 -3.79 -2.96 -8.88
CA PHE A 31 -2.93 -4.04 -9.35
C PHE A 31 -1.53 -3.97 -8.72
N GLY A 32 -0.91 -2.79 -8.71
CA GLY A 32 0.43 -2.57 -8.17
C GLY A 32 0.52 -2.93 -6.69
N VAL A 33 -0.46 -2.49 -5.89
CA VAL A 33 -0.53 -2.78 -4.45
C VAL A 33 -0.72 -4.28 -4.22
N LEU A 34 -1.69 -4.92 -4.88
CA LEU A 34 -1.95 -6.35 -4.72
C LEU A 34 -0.76 -7.21 -5.13
N ASN A 35 -0.11 -6.88 -6.25
CA ASN A 35 1.08 -7.58 -6.71
C ASN A 35 2.25 -7.42 -5.73
N HIS A 36 2.40 -6.23 -5.13
CA HIS A 36 3.42 -6.00 -4.11
C HIS A 36 3.15 -6.85 -2.86
N ILE A 37 1.92 -6.84 -2.35
CA ILE A 37 1.51 -7.65 -1.19
C ILE A 37 1.74 -9.14 -1.48
N TYR A 38 1.30 -9.63 -2.64
CA TYR A 38 1.48 -11.01 -3.08
C TYR A 38 2.95 -11.44 -3.04
N LYS A 39 3.87 -10.60 -3.53
CA LYS A 39 5.32 -10.84 -3.49
C LYS A 39 5.86 -10.90 -2.06
N LEU A 40 5.42 -9.99 -1.18
CA LEU A 40 5.83 -9.97 0.22
C LEU A 40 5.32 -11.21 0.96
N VAL A 41 4.05 -11.57 0.79
CA VAL A 41 3.45 -12.76 1.40
C VAL A 41 4.15 -14.03 0.93
N ASN A 42 4.45 -14.14 -0.37
CA ASN A 42 5.17 -15.30 -0.87
C ASN A 42 6.61 -15.39 -0.38
N LYS A 43 7.28 -14.25 -0.19
CA LYS A 43 8.66 -14.21 0.29
C LYS A 43 8.77 -14.50 1.78
N PHE A 44 7.88 -13.92 2.58
CA PHE A 44 8.01 -13.91 4.04
C PHE A 44 7.06 -14.88 4.75
N LYS A 45 5.97 -15.32 4.10
CA LYS A 45 4.96 -16.20 4.70
C LYS A 45 4.49 -15.72 6.09
N PRO A 46 4.06 -14.45 6.23
CA PRO A 46 3.59 -13.94 7.52
C PRO A 46 2.28 -14.62 7.92
N GLU A 47 2.06 -14.76 9.23
CA GLU A 47 0.81 -15.29 9.80
C GLU A 47 -0.26 -14.19 9.89
N ASN A 48 0.19 -12.94 10.03
CA ASN A 48 -0.66 -11.77 10.16
C ASN A 48 -0.12 -10.63 9.30
N ILE A 49 -1.02 -9.89 8.67
CA ILE A 49 -0.71 -8.69 7.87
C ILE A 49 -1.48 -7.52 8.45
N ILE A 50 -0.79 -6.41 8.69
CA ILE A 50 -1.37 -5.17 9.20
C ILE A 50 -1.09 -4.05 8.21
N PHE A 51 -2.14 -3.34 7.81
CA PHE A 51 -2.05 -2.15 6.98
C PHE A 51 -2.17 -0.90 7.85
N CYS A 52 -1.13 -0.08 7.83
CA CYS A 52 -1.09 1.21 8.48
C CYS A 52 -1.50 2.29 7.47
N TRP A 53 -2.50 3.08 7.85
CA TRP A 53 -2.97 4.23 7.08
C TRP A 53 -2.63 5.51 7.82
N ASP A 54 -2.29 6.57 7.08
CA ASP A 54 -2.12 7.86 7.72
C ASP A 54 -3.44 8.32 8.33
N SER A 55 -3.37 8.75 9.58
CA SER A 55 -4.52 9.31 10.25
C SER A 55 -4.79 10.73 9.76
N LYS A 56 -6.05 11.14 9.76
CA LYS A 56 -6.43 12.53 9.45
C LYS A 56 -5.92 13.55 10.49
N ARG A 57 -5.47 13.09 11.67
CA ARG A 57 -4.96 13.95 12.75
C ARG A 57 -3.45 13.99 12.71
N ASN A 58 -2.88 15.18 12.79
CA ASN A 58 -1.44 15.36 12.80
C ASN A 58 -1.00 15.91 14.16
N LYS A 59 -0.68 15.00 15.09
CA LYS A 59 -0.19 15.35 16.43
C LYS A 59 1.04 16.26 16.40
N ARG A 60 1.87 16.19 15.36
CA ARG A 60 3.05 17.07 15.22
C ARG A 60 2.67 18.54 15.01
N LYS A 61 1.47 18.83 14.48
CA LYS A 61 0.94 20.20 14.38
C LYS A 61 0.28 20.68 15.68
N GLU A 62 0.00 19.79 16.62
CA GLU A 62 -0.65 20.13 17.90
C GLU A 62 0.39 20.50 18.98
N ILE A 63 1.66 20.13 18.78
CA ILE A 63 2.76 20.37 19.74
C ILE A 63 3.77 21.42 19.28
N ASN A 64 3.59 22.00 18.08
CA ASN A 64 4.35 23.12 17.55
C ASN A 64 3.48 24.37 17.55
#